data_AF-A0A9P6ASP0-F1
#
_entry.id   AF-A0A9P6ASP0-F1
#
_cell.length_a   1.000
_cell.length_b   1.000
_cell.length_c   1.000
_cell.angle_alpha   90.00
_cell.angle_beta   90.00
_cell.angle_gamma   90.00
#
_symmetry.space_group_name_H-M   'P 1'
#
loop_
_entity.id
_entity.type
_entity.pdbx_description
1 polymer ?
#
loop_
_entity_poly.entity_id
_entity_poly.type
_entity_poly.pdbx_seq_one_letter_code
_entity_poly.pdbx_strand_id
1 'polypeptide(L)'
;MSRGPILRGGPNDPTPFPEPSKSHGSYHWSFERLVSAALVPLTASAAAVSGSAYPIVDGILAISLVIHSHIGFDACRVDYIHERKFPVIGEIAKWGLRALTTGALVGVYSFNTQDVGLTELIKRTWTA
;
A
#
# COMPACT_ATOMS: atom_id res chain seq x y z
N MET A 1 10.14 -1.40 20.19
CA MET A 1 11.40 -0.72 20.55
C MET A 1 12.23 -0.50 19.29
N SER A 2 12.03 0.63 18.60
CA SER A 2 12.92 1.02 17.49
C SER A 2 14.26 1.41 18.09
N ARG A 3 15.30 0.57 17.94
CA ARG A 3 16.67 0.93 18.34
C ARG A 3 17.09 2.13 17.50
N GLY A 4 17.52 3.21 18.14
CA GLY A 4 17.94 4.46 17.51
C GLY A 4 19.05 4.30 16.46
N PRO A 5 19.53 5.41 15.88
CA PRO A 5 20.60 5.40 14.88
C PRO A 5 21.82 4.60 15.37
N ILE A 6 22.51 3.90 14.46
CA ILE A 6 23.82 3.33 14.79
C ILE A 6 24.74 4.52 15.00
N LEU A 7 25.07 4.81 16.26
CA LEU A 7 26.02 5.86 16.62
C LEU A 7 27.38 5.47 16.02
N ARG A 8 27.87 6.29 15.09
CA ARG A 8 29.22 6.18 14.55
C ARG A 8 30.03 7.33 15.13
N GLY A 9 31.16 7.01 15.76
CA GLY A 9 32.00 7.99 16.45
C GLY A 9 32.06 7.79 17.96
N GLY A 10 32.79 8.68 18.64
CA GLY A 10 32.88 8.76 20.09
C GLY A 10 31.68 9.47 20.74
N PRO A 11 31.64 9.55 22.08
CA PRO A 11 30.52 10.15 22.82
C PRO A 11 30.22 11.61 22.50
N ASN A 12 31.19 12.35 21.97
CA ASN A 12 31.09 13.77 21.63
C ASN A 12 30.86 14.02 20.13
N ASP A 13 30.78 12.97 19.31
CA ASP A 13 30.57 13.13 17.87
C ASP A 13 29.07 13.36 17.59
N PRO A 14 28.69 14.40 16.83
CA PRO A 14 27.30 14.66 16.51
C PRO A 14 26.75 13.55 15.63
N THR A 15 25.57 13.01 15.98
CA THR A 15 24.85 12.08 15.11
C THR A 15 24.34 12.83 13.89
N PRO A 16 24.74 12.45 12.66
CA PRO A 16 24.18 13.06 11.46
C PRO A 16 22.71 12.67 11.35
N PHE A 17 21.83 13.67 11.29
CA PHE A 17 20.42 13.47 10.96
C PHE A 17 20.20 13.73 9.47
N PRO A 18 19.39 12.89 8.81
CA PRO A 18 18.97 13.20 7.44
C PRO A 18 18.18 14.51 7.43
N GLU A 19 18.27 15.27 6.33
CA GLU A 19 17.52 16.51 6.18
C GLU A 19 16.00 16.23 6.28
N PRO A 20 15.25 17.04 7.05
CA PRO A 20 13.81 16.85 7.18
C PRO A 20 13.11 16.97 5.83
N SER A 21 12.27 15.98 5.50
CA SER A 21 11.42 16.02 4.32
C SER A 21 9.98 15.72 4.70
N LYS A 22 9.07 16.67 4.39
CA LYS A 22 7.63 16.52 4.66
C LYS A 22 7.03 15.33 3.92
N SER A 23 7.58 14.99 2.76
CA SER A 23 7.16 13.83 1.95
C SER A 23 7.42 12.50 2.65
N HIS A 24 8.40 12.42 3.56
CA HIS A 24 8.67 11.23 4.37
C HIS A 24 7.95 11.23 5.73
N GLY A 25 7.23 12.31 6.06
CA GLY A 25 6.54 12.48 7.34
C GLY A 25 5.09 12.88 7.14
N SER A 26 4.80 14.17 7.35
CA SER A 26 3.42 14.67 7.43
C SER A 26 2.60 14.46 6.16
N TYR A 27 3.17 14.67 4.96
CA TYR A 27 2.43 14.46 3.72
C TYR A 27 2.11 13.00 3.46
N HIS A 28 3.05 12.11 3.75
CA HIS A 28 2.80 10.67 3.67
C HIS A 28 1.66 10.29 4.62
N TRP A 29 1.76 10.66 5.91
CA TRP A 29 0.74 10.36 6.90
C TRP A 29 -0.65 10.90 6.50
N SER A 30 -0.74 12.16 6.07
CA SER A 30 -2.01 12.75 5.64
C SER A 30 -2.60 12.03 4.44
N PHE A 31 -1.77 11.65 3.46
CA PHE A 31 -2.20 10.88 2.30
C PHE A 31 -2.76 9.52 2.70
N GLU A 32 -2.07 8.78 3.58
CA GLU A 32 -2.57 7.48 4.06
C GLU A 32 -3.93 7.59 4.73
N ARG A 33 -4.11 8.61 5.60
CA ARG A 33 -5.38 8.83 6.30
C ARG A 33 -6.49 9.19 5.31
N LEU A 34 -6.19 10.01 4.31
CA LEU A 34 -7.15 10.38 3.27
C LEU A 34 -7.60 9.15 2.46
N VAL A 35 -6.67 8.34 1.98
CA VAL A 35 -6.98 7.11 1.23
C VAL A 35 -7.82 6.16 2.09
N SER A 36 -7.44 5.98 3.37
CA SER A 36 -8.15 5.10 4.30
C SER A 36 -9.58 5.58 4.58
N ALA A 37 -9.77 6.88 4.78
CA ALA A 37 -11.09 7.48 5.00
C ALA A 37 -11.96 7.41 3.74
N ALA A 38 -11.38 7.65 2.55
CA ALA A 38 -12.09 7.61 1.27
C ALA A 38 -12.54 6.18 0.90
N LEU A 39 -11.80 5.16 1.30
CA LEU A 39 -12.15 3.76 1.03
C LEU A 39 -13.49 3.34 1.67
N VAL A 40 -13.89 3.94 2.79
CA VAL A 40 -15.15 3.60 3.48
C VAL A 40 -16.39 3.87 2.60
N PRO A 41 -16.68 5.13 2.17
CA PRO A 41 -17.81 5.40 1.29
C PRO A 41 -17.63 4.81 -0.11
N LEU A 42 -16.39 4.66 -0.59
CA LEU A 42 -16.11 4.05 -1.89
C LEU A 42 -16.49 2.57 -1.93
N THR A 43 -16.19 1.82 -0.85
CA THR A 43 -16.58 0.42 -0.71
C THR A 43 -18.10 0.28 -0.68
N ALA A 44 -18.80 1.13 0.09
CA ALA A 44 -20.26 1.13 0.12
C ALA A 44 -20.88 1.44 -1.24
N SER A 45 -20.31 2.43 -1.95
CA SER A 45 -20.77 2.82 -3.29
C SER A 45 -20.58 1.67 -4.29
N ALA A 46 -19.40 1.03 -4.30
CA ALA A 46 -19.08 -0.07 -5.19
C ALA A 46 -19.92 -1.34 -4.89
N ALA A 47 -20.28 -1.58 -3.63
CA ALA A 47 -21.19 -2.66 -3.26
C ALA A 47 -22.61 -2.43 -3.77
N ALA A 48 -23.10 -1.18 -3.71
CA ALA A 48 -24.44 -0.79 -4.12
C ALA A 48 -24.63 -0.80 -5.66
N VAL A 49 -23.57 -0.57 -6.42
CA VAL A 49 -23.62 -0.58 -7.90
C VAL A 49 -23.12 -1.90 -8.47
N SER A 50 -23.43 -2.20 -9.73
CA SER A 50 -22.80 -3.32 -10.45
C SER A 50 -21.46 -2.87 -11.03
N GLY A 51 -20.40 -3.66 -10.81
CA GLY A 51 -19.06 -3.37 -11.33
C GLY A 51 -19.02 -3.30 -12.86
N SER A 52 -19.83 -4.13 -13.53
CA SER A 52 -19.94 -4.12 -15.00
C SER A 52 -20.71 -2.90 -15.55
N ALA A 53 -21.66 -2.36 -14.79
CA ALA A 53 -22.40 -1.14 -15.17
C ALA A 53 -21.62 0.15 -14.85
N TYR A 54 -20.78 0.12 -13.82
CA TYR A 54 -19.99 1.27 -13.35
C TYR A 54 -18.50 0.92 -13.19
N PRO A 55 -17.80 0.57 -14.28
CA PRO A 55 -16.42 0.08 -14.24
C PRO A 55 -15.42 1.11 -13.71
N ILE A 56 -15.74 2.41 -13.80
CA ILE A 56 -14.90 3.47 -13.22
C ILE A 56 -14.92 3.40 -11.69
N VAL A 57 -16.09 3.20 -11.07
CA VAL A 57 -16.21 3.11 -9.60
C VAL A 57 -15.50 1.86 -9.11
N ASP A 58 -15.68 0.75 -9.82
CA ASP A 58 -15.02 -0.54 -9.53
C ASP A 58 -13.49 -0.44 -9.66
N GLY A 59 -13.01 0.21 -10.73
CA GLY A 59 -11.59 0.47 -10.95
C GLY A 59 -10.97 1.40 -9.90
N ILE A 60 -11.65 2.48 -9.50
CA ILE A 60 -11.18 3.38 -8.43
C ILE A 60 -11.10 2.62 -7.11
N LEU A 61 -12.12 1.83 -6.74
CA LEU A 61 -12.07 0.98 -5.56
C LEU A 61 -10.86 0.05 -5.61
N ALA A 62 -10.69 -0.67 -6.71
CA ALA A 62 -9.66 -1.67 -6.84
C ALA A 62 -8.24 -1.07 -6.76
N ILE A 63 -8.00 0.07 -7.43
CA ILE A 63 -6.71 0.77 -7.36
C ILE A 63 -6.47 1.34 -5.95
N SER A 64 -7.46 2.01 -5.36
CA SER A 64 -7.34 2.56 -4.00
C SER A 64 -7.07 1.46 -2.97
N LEU A 65 -7.67 0.29 -3.12
CA LEU A 65 -7.42 -0.86 -2.26
C LEU A 65 -5.97 -1.33 -2.38
N VAL A 66 -5.45 -1.48 -3.60
CA VAL A 66 -4.05 -1.88 -3.84
C VAL A 66 -3.06 -0.86 -3.26
N ILE A 67 -3.33 0.44 -3.42
CA ILE A 67 -2.49 1.51 -2.83
C ILE A 67 -2.50 1.42 -1.30
N HIS A 68 -3.68 1.31 -0.68
CA HIS A 68 -3.81 1.20 0.77
C HIS A 68 -3.10 -0.05 1.31
N SER A 69 -3.25 -1.20 0.64
CA SER A 69 -2.55 -2.43 1.00
C SER A 69 -1.03 -2.31 0.84
N HIS A 70 -0.52 -1.66 -0.21
CA HIS A 70 0.92 -1.45 -0.39
C HIS A 70 1.52 -0.66 0.78
N ILE A 71 0.86 0.44 1.18
CA ILE A 71 1.28 1.26 2.32
C ILE A 71 1.27 0.44 3.61
N GLY A 72 0.19 -0.29 3.89
CA GLY A 72 0.07 -1.13 5.08
C GLY A 72 1.14 -2.22 5.15
N PHE A 73 1.39 -2.91 4.04
CA PHE A 73 2.44 -3.92 3.98
C PHE A 73 3.85 -3.34 4.06
N ASP A 74 4.10 -2.15 3.52
CA ASP A 74 5.39 -1.47 3.67
C ASP A 74 5.64 -1.09 5.13
N ALA A 75 4.61 -0.63 5.86
CA ALA A 75 4.70 -0.39 7.29
C ALA A 75 5.07 -1.67 8.07
N CYS A 76 4.39 -2.79 7.79
CA CYS A 76 4.75 -4.09 8.37
C CYS A 76 6.19 -4.51 8.05
N ARG A 77 6.66 -4.28 6.82
CA ARG A 77 8.03 -4.58 6.41
C ARG A 77 9.03 -3.74 7.21
N VAL A 78 8.81 -2.43 7.33
CA VAL A 78 9.72 -1.52 8.06
C VAL A 78 9.79 -1.86 9.55
N ASP A 79 8.69 -2.33 10.15
CA ASP A 79 8.63 -2.69 11.57
C ASP A 79 9.26 -4.05 11.88
N TYR A 80 9.02 -5.07 11.05
CA TYR A 80 9.36 -6.46 11.38
C TYR A 80 10.53 -7.03 10.57
N ILE A 81 10.73 -6.58 9.33
CA ILE A 81 11.71 -7.14 8.37
C ILE A 81 12.65 -6.03 7.87
N HIS A 82 13.07 -5.16 8.78
CA HIS A 82 13.93 -4.02 8.43
C HIS A 82 15.32 -4.46 7.96
N GLU A 83 15.82 -3.85 6.88
CA GLU A 83 17.10 -4.18 6.22
C GLU A 83 18.31 -4.12 7.17
N ARG A 84 18.31 -3.21 8.14
CA ARG A 84 19.35 -3.14 9.19
C ARG A 84 19.52 -4.45 9.96
N LYS A 85 18.43 -5.17 10.24
CA LYS A 85 18.46 -6.44 10.97
C LYS A 85 18.56 -7.63 10.01
N PHE A 86 17.89 -7.53 8.87
CA PHE A 86 17.80 -8.57 7.86
C PHE A 86 18.25 -8.01 6.50
N PRO A 87 19.56 -7.90 6.23
CA PRO A 87 20.05 -7.20 5.04
C PRO A 87 19.68 -7.88 3.73
N VAL A 88 19.54 -9.21 3.72
CA VAL A 88 19.13 -9.96 2.53
C VAL A 88 17.60 -10.02 2.42
N ILE A 89 16.93 -10.52 3.47
CA ILE A 89 15.47 -10.72 3.43
C ILE A 89 14.71 -9.39 3.37
N GLY A 90 15.21 -8.35 4.04
CA GLY A 90 14.60 -7.01 3.98
C GLY A 90 14.62 -6.42 2.57
N GLU A 91 15.71 -6.60 1.83
CA GLU A 91 15.83 -6.15 0.44
C GLU A 91 14.90 -6.93 -0.48
N ILE A 92 14.87 -8.26 -0.34
CA ILE A 92 13.94 -9.13 -1.07
C ILE A 92 12.49 -8.73 -0.78
N ALA A 93 12.14 -8.50 0.47
CA ALA A 93 10.78 -8.11 0.86
C ALA A 93 10.39 -6.74 0.27
N LYS A 94 11.30 -5.77 0.23
CA LYS A 94 11.06 -4.46 -0.38
C LYS A 94 10.75 -4.57 -1.88
N TRP A 95 11.57 -5.30 -2.63
CA TRP A 95 11.36 -5.48 -4.06
C TRP A 95 10.21 -6.42 -4.40
N GLY A 96 10.04 -7.47 -3.60
CA GLY A 96 8.91 -8.39 -3.70
C GLY A 96 7.58 -7.68 -3.50
N LEU A 97 7.46 -6.82 -2.49
CA LEU A 97 6.27 -6.01 -2.27
C LEU A 97 5.97 -5.11 -3.48
N ARG A 98 6.97 -4.43 -4.03
CA ARG A 98 6.81 -3.60 -5.23
C ARG A 98 6.35 -4.42 -6.44
N ALA A 99 6.95 -5.58 -6.68
CA ALA A 99 6.57 -6.46 -7.77
C ALA A 99 5.13 -6.98 -7.62
N LEU A 100 4.75 -7.40 -6.42
CA LEU A 100 3.38 -7.84 -6.11
C LEU A 100 2.37 -6.71 -6.29
N THR A 101 2.69 -5.49 -5.83
CA THR A 101 1.81 -4.33 -6.02
C THR A 101 1.65 -3.98 -7.50
N THR A 102 2.74 -3.96 -8.28
CA THR A 102 2.65 -3.72 -9.73
C THR A 102 1.85 -4.82 -10.42
N GLY A 103 2.10 -6.09 -10.10
CA GLY A 103 1.34 -7.22 -10.64
C GLY A 103 -0.15 -7.12 -10.31
N ALA A 104 -0.49 -6.76 -9.07
CA ALA A 104 -1.87 -6.54 -8.65
C ALA A 104 -2.53 -5.38 -9.41
N LEU A 105 -1.83 -4.25 -9.61
CA LEU A 105 -2.35 -3.12 -10.39
C LEU A 105 -2.63 -3.53 -11.85
N VAL A 106 -1.71 -4.26 -12.49
CA VAL A 106 -1.89 -4.76 -13.86
C VAL A 106 -3.06 -5.75 -13.93
N GLY A 107 -3.15 -6.68 -12.98
CA GLY A 107 -4.24 -7.65 -12.91
C GLY A 107 -5.60 -6.97 -12.73
N VAL A 108 -5.72 -6.05 -11.76
CA VAL A 108 -6.92 -5.27 -11.52
C VAL A 108 -7.32 -4.43 -12.74
N TYR A 109 -6.36 -3.78 -13.40
CA TYR A 109 -6.63 -3.02 -14.62
C TYR A 109 -7.19 -3.92 -15.72
N SER A 110 -6.58 -5.09 -15.93
CA SER A 110 -7.02 -6.06 -16.94
C SER A 110 -8.43 -6.58 -16.61
N PHE A 111 -8.71 -6.96 -15.36
CA PHE A 111 -10.04 -7.40 -14.91
C PHE A 111 -11.13 -6.34 -15.12
N ASN A 112 -10.84 -5.06 -14.88
CA ASN A 112 -11.82 -3.98 -15.04
C ASN A 112 -12.03 -3.54 -16.50
N THR A 113 -11.07 -3.81 -17.40
CA THR A 113 -11.14 -3.36 -18.80
C THR A 113 -11.46 -4.47 -19.79
N GLN A 114 -11.14 -5.72 -19.47
CA GLN A 114 -11.25 -6.87 -20.37
C GLN A 114 -12.14 -7.99 -19.82
N ASP A 115 -12.61 -7.88 -18.57
CA ASP A 115 -13.42 -8.90 -17.89
C ASP A 115 -14.60 -8.23 -17.15
N VAL A 116 -15.26 -8.96 -16.26
CA VAL A 116 -16.50 -8.57 -15.58
C VAL A 116 -16.35 -7.47 -14.52
N GLY A 117 -15.12 -7.17 -14.09
CA GLY A 117 -14.83 -6.26 -12.97
C GLY A 117 -14.65 -6.96 -11.62
N LEU A 118 -14.01 -6.26 -10.68
CA LEU A 118 -13.64 -6.78 -9.36
C LEU A 118 -14.87 -7.07 -8.48
N THR A 119 -15.77 -6.10 -8.33
CA THR A 119 -16.96 -6.28 -7.46
C THR A 119 -17.95 -7.28 -8.04
N GLU A 120 -18.06 -7.36 -9.36
CA GLU A 120 -18.89 -8.36 -10.04
C GLU A 120 -18.34 -9.77 -9.85
N LEU A 121 -17.02 -9.96 -9.94
CA LEU A 121 -16.35 -11.22 -9.61
C LEU A 121 -16.65 -11.64 -8.17
N ILE A 122 -16.55 -10.71 -7.21
CA ILE A 122 -16.87 -10.99 -5.80
C ILE A 122 -18.32 -11.42 -5.64
N LYS A 123 -19.27 -10.71 -6.27
CA LYS A 123 -20.71 -11.05 -6.23
C LYS A 123 -20.98 -12.46 -6.75
N ARG A 124 -20.40 -12.82 -7.90
CA ARG A 124 -20.56 -14.15 -8.51
C ARG A 124 -19.95 -15.25 -7.63
N THR A 125 -18.78 -14.99 -7.06
CA THR A 125 -18.08 -15.94 -6.19
C THR A 125 -18.84 -16.17 -4.88
N TRP A 126 -19.51 -15.15 -4.35
CA TRP A 126 -20.28 -15.25 -3.11
C TRP A 126 -21.49 -16.18 -3.22
N THR A 127 -22.10 -16.26 -4.39
CA THR A 127 -23.27 -17.10 -4.67
C THR A 127 -22.93 -18.42 -5.36
N ALA A 128 -21.64 -18.71 -5.55
CA ALA A 128 -21.14 -19.90 -6.23
C ALA A 128 -21.19 -21.16 -5.35
#